data_AF-A0A0D8ZTA8-F1
#
_entry.id   AF-A0A0D8ZTA8-F1
#
_cell.length_a   1.000
_cell.length_b   1.000
_cell.length_c   1.000
_cell.angle_alpha   90.00
_cell.angle_beta   90.00
_cell.angle_gamma   90.00
#
_symmetry.space_group_name_H-M   'P 1'
#
loop_
_entity.id
_entity.type
_entity.pdbx_description
1 polymer ?
#
loop_
_entity_poly.entity_id
_entity_poly.type
_entity_poly.pdbx_seq_one_letter_code
_entity_poly.pdbx_strand_id
1 'polypeptide(L)'
;MVRANNSFWADFRKFIMQGNVIDLAVAVVIGGAFGKIITSLVEDIITPAILTPALQAAKVNDLQNLSINGIKYGVFLAAILNFLVIAFCIFLLIRAFEKAKRRFVRSGEAAEAAQAAPDPAAIAQEKLTGALDRLTNTIESRQM
;
A
#
# COMPACT_ATOMS: atom_id res chain seq x y z
N MET A 1 -23.11 -26.83 42.59
CA MET A 1 -21.93 -27.17 41.78
C MET A 1 -21.57 -25.94 40.94
N VAL A 2 -20.64 -25.11 41.41
CA VAL A 2 -20.26 -23.84 40.78
C VAL A 2 -19.21 -24.14 39.72
N ARG A 3 -19.55 -23.91 38.45
CA ARG A 3 -18.65 -24.10 37.30
C ARG A 3 -18.13 -22.74 36.83
N ALA A 4 -17.22 -22.15 37.61
CA ALA A 4 -16.20 -21.29 37.02
C ALA A 4 -15.23 -22.24 36.28
N ASN A 5 -14.61 -21.94 35.15
CA ASN A 5 -13.93 -20.71 34.82
C ASN A 5 -13.51 -20.86 33.35
N ASN A 6 -13.87 -19.90 32.49
CA ASN A 6 -13.37 -19.68 31.11
C ASN A 6 -14.15 -18.55 30.40
N SER A 7 -15.18 -17.96 31.03
CA SER A 7 -15.99 -16.87 30.43
C SER A 7 -15.12 -15.73 29.95
N PHE A 8 -14.22 -15.17 30.78
CA PHE A 8 -13.38 -14.05 30.36
C PHE A 8 -12.52 -14.37 29.13
N TRP A 9 -11.88 -15.54 29.08
CA TRP A 9 -11.06 -15.96 27.93
C TRP A 9 -11.89 -16.24 26.68
N ALA A 10 -13.09 -16.80 26.84
CA ALA A 10 -14.03 -17.03 25.75
C ALA A 10 -14.59 -15.70 25.20
N ASP A 11 -14.94 -14.77 26.09
CA ASP A 11 -15.45 -13.43 25.78
C ASP A 11 -14.36 -12.57 25.15
N PHE A 12 -13.12 -12.65 25.65
CA PHE A 12 -11.94 -12.01 25.06
C PHE A 12 -11.63 -12.55 23.67
N ARG A 13 -11.64 -13.88 23.49
CA ARG A 13 -11.47 -14.50 22.17
C ARG A 13 -12.58 -14.04 21.22
N LYS A 14 -13.83 -13.98 21.69
CA LYS A 14 -14.98 -13.54 20.90
C LYS A 14 -14.88 -12.07 20.49
N PHE A 15 -14.33 -11.23 21.37
CA PHE A 15 -14.03 -9.83 21.09
C PHE A 15 -12.90 -9.66 20.07
N ILE A 16 -11.77 -10.36 20.26
CA ILE A 16 -10.64 -10.31 19.30
C ILE A 16 -11.08 -10.88 17.95
N MET A 17 -11.85 -11.96 17.91
CA MET A 17 -12.35 -12.53 16.64
C MET A 17 -13.35 -11.62 15.89
N GLN A 18 -13.73 -10.46 16.45
CA GLN A 18 -14.39 -9.43 15.66
C GLN A 18 -13.40 -8.91 14.61
N GLY A 19 -13.68 -9.14 13.32
CA GLY A 19 -12.78 -8.77 12.21
C GLY A 19 -12.30 -7.31 12.27
N ASN A 20 -13.18 -6.38 12.66
CA ASN A 20 -12.84 -4.96 12.82
C ASN A 20 -11.74 -4.68 13.86
N VAL A 21 -11.59 -5.52 14.90
CA VAL A 21 -10.57 -5.35 15.95
C VAL A 21 -9.23 -5.93 15.52
N ILE A 22 -9.22 -7.09 14.85
CA ILE A 22 -7.99 -7.69 14.32
C ILE A 22 -7.39 -6.81 13.22
N ASP A 23 -8.20 -6.35 12.27
CA ASP A 23 -7.70 -5.53 11.16
C ASP A 23 -7.14 -4.19 11.66
N LEU A 24 -7.79 -3.57 12.65
CA LEU A 24 -7.28 -2.37 13.32
C LEU A 24 -5.97 -2.66 14.06
N ALA A 25 -5.90 -3.75 14.83
CA ALA A 25 -4.71 -4.11 15.59
C ALA A 25 -3.51 -4.36 14.67
N VAL A 26 -3.72 -5.07 13.56
CA VAL A 26 -2.69 -5.32 12.55
C VAL A 26 -2.25 -3.99 11.91
N ALA A 27 -3.19 -3.12 11.54
CA ALA A 27 -2.87 -1.81 10.97
C ALA A 27 -2.01 -0.95 11.91
N VAL A 28 -2.32 -0.92 13.21
CA VAL A 28 -1.56 -0.15 14.21
C VAL A 28 -0.16 -0.74 14.42
N VAL A 29 -0.03 -2.06 14.52
CA VAL A 29 1.28 -2.73 14.72
C VAL A 29 2.18 -2.53 13.50
N ILE A 30 1.65 -2.74 12.30
CA ILE A 30 2.39 -2.54 11.04
C ILE A 30 2.73 -1.06 10.88
N GLY A 31 1.78 -0.15 11.15
CA GLY A 31 2.01 1.30 11.09
C GLY A 31 3.12 1.75 12.03
N GLY A 32 3.13 1.27 13.28
CA GLY A 32 4.18 1.57 14.25
C GLY A 32 5.55 1.01 13.86
N ALA A 33 5.61 -0.22 13.33
CA ALA A 33 6.86 -0.80 12.85
C ALA A 33 7.38 -0.09 11.59
N PHE A 34 6.50 0.23 10.64
CA PHE A 34 6.84 0.92 9.40
C PHE A 34 7.31 2.35 9.65
N GLY A 35 6.69 3.05 10.63
CA GLY A 35 7.17 4.36 11.09
C GLY A 35 8.64 4.33 11.50
N LYS A 36 9.09 3.31 12.24
CA LYS A 36 10.50 3.15 12.64
C LYS A 36 11.43 2.96 11.45
N ILE A 37 11.01 2.24 10.42
CA ILE A 37 11.79 2.06 9.19
C ILE A 37 11.98 3.41 8.49
N ILE A 38 10.92 4.22 8.42
CA ILE A 38 11.02 5.57 7.84
C ILE A 38 11.93 6.46 8.68
N THR A 39 11.77 6.45 10.00
CA THR A 39 12.63 7.22 10.92
C THR A 39 14.09 6.84 10.74
N SER A 40 14.44 5.56 10.70
CA SER A 40 15.82 5.10 10.47
C SER A 40 16.34 5.48 9.09
N LEU A 41 15.54 5.37 8.03
CA LEU A 41 15.95 5.84 6.69
C LEU A 41 16.27 7.35 6.70
N VAL A 42 15.49 8.14 7.43
CA VAL A 42 15.71 9.60 7.49
C VAL A 42 16.89 9.96 8.38
N GLU A 43 16.95 9.43 9.59
CA GLU A 43 17.96 9.77 10.60
C GLU A 43 19.32 9.14 10.27
N ASP A 44 19.34 7.88 9.82
CA ASP A 44 20.58 7.12 9.65
C ASP A 44 21.13 7.17 8.22
N ILE A 45 20.30 7.52 7.21
CA ILE A 45 20.75 7.55 5.81
C ILE A 45 20.63 8.94 5.21
N ILE A 46 19.43 9.55 5.18
CA ILE A 46 19.20 10.82 4.48
C ILE A 46 19.94 11.98 5.18
N THR A 47 19.80 12.08 6.50
CA THR A 47 20.43 13.14 7.31
C THR A 47 21.95 13.13 7.18
N PRO A 48 22.66 12.00 7.40
CA PRO A 48 24.10 11.98 7.23
C PRO A 48 24.56 12.22 5.79
N ALA A 49 23.82 11.72 4.79
CA ALA A 49 24.21 11.82 3.38
C ALA A 49 23.96 13.21 2.76
N ILE A 50 22.92 13.92 3.17
CA ILE A 50 22.50 15.19 2.54
C ILE A 50 22.73 16.38 3.48
N LEU A 51 22.44 16.20 4.77
CA LEU A 51 22.42 17.30 5.73
C LEU A 51 23.82 17.60 6.29
N THR A 52 24.63 16.60 6.63
CA THR A 52 26.02 16.81 7.11
C THR A 52 26.91 17.59 6.14
N PRO A 53 26.97 17.25 4.84
CA PRO A 53 27.75 18.05 3.88
C PRO A 53 27.13 19.45 3.65
N ALA A 54 25.80 19.59 3.71
CA ALA A 54 25.13 20.88 3.60
C ALA A 54 25.35 21.79 4.84
N LEU A 55 25.37 21.24 6.06
CA LEU A 55 25.68 21.99 7.29
C LEU A 55 27.15 22.41 7.35
N GLN A 56 28.06 21.54 6.91
CA GLN A 56 29.48 21.87 6.81
C GLN A 56 29.71 22.99 5.78
N ALA A 57 29.00 22.97 4.65
CA ALA A 57 29.03 24.06 3.66
C ALA A 57 28.45 25.38 4.23
N ALA A 58 27.49 25.29 5.16
CA ALA A 58 26.86 26.45 5.81
C ALA A 58 27.57 26.96 7.08
N LYS A 59 28.72 26.37 7.50
CA LYS A 59 29.46 26.71 8.75
C LYS A 59 28.65 26.58 10.05
N VAL A 60 27.55 25.82 10.05
CA VAL A 60 26.78 25.55 11.27
C VAL A 60 27.08 24.11 11.69
N ASN A 61 28.02 23.93 12.61
CA ASN A 61 28.45 22.59 13.02
C ASN A 61 27.40 21.85 13.87
N ASP A 62 26.40 22.58 14.41
CA ASP A 62 25.25 22.01 15.09
C ASP A 62 24.07 22.98 15.06
N LEU A 63 23.08 22.73 14.20
CA LEU A 63 21.82 23.47 14.26
C LEU A 63 21.20 23.36 15.66
N GLN A 64 21.37 22.23 16.34
CA GLN A 64 20.79 21.94 17.66
C GLN A 64 21.41 22.73 18.82
N ASN A 65 22.65 23.21 18.67
CA ASN A 65 23.36 23.99 19.69
C ASN A 65 23.16 25.50 19.54
N LEU A 66 22.43 25.93 18.51
CA LEU A 66 22.03 27.32 18.36
C LEU A 66 21.05 27.71 19.48
N SER A 67 21.52 28.60 20.36
CA SER A 67 20.72 29.18 21.42
C SER A 67 20.93 30.69 21.50
N ILE A 68 19.83 31.42 21.69
CA ILE A 68 19.83 32.85 22.00
C ILE A 68 19.23 32.97 23.40
N ASN A 69 19.95 33.59 24.32
CA ASN A 69 19.53 33.75 25.72
C ASN A 69 19.09 32.44 26.42
N GLY A 70 19.76 31.32 26.13
CA GLY A 70 19.45 30.02 26.75
C GLY A 70 18.27 29.27 26.14
N ILE A 71 17.57 29.85 25.14
CA ILE A 71 16.49 29.17 24.40
C ILE A 71 17.11 28.43 23.20
N LYS A 72 17.08 27.10 23.23
CA LYS A 72 17.59 26.21 22.17
C LYS A 72 16.60 26.10 20.99
N TYR A 73 16.46 27.17 20.21
CA TYR A 73 15.63 27.14 18.99
C TYR A 73 16.15 26.16 17.93
N GLY A 74 17.43 25.79 18.03
CA GLY A 74 18.06 24.77 17.21
C GLY A 74 17.35 23.43 17.19
N VAL A 75 16.90 22.95 18.35
CA VAL A 75 16.18 21.67 18.49
C VAL A 75 14.82 21.73 17.81
N PHE A 76 14.12 22.85 17.92
CA PHE A 76 12.83 23.05 17.27
C PHE A 76 12.98 23.12 15.74
N LEU A 77 13.97 23.85 15.24
CA LEU A 77 14.24 23.92 13.80
C LEU A 77 14.68 22.57 13.21
N ALA A 78 15.48 21.80 13.96
CA ALA A 78 15.84 20.43 13.60
C ALA A 78 14.60 19.52 13.53
N ALA A 79 13.66 19.64 14.48
CA ALA A 79 12.41 18.88 14.45
C ALA A 79 11.54 19.22 13.23
N ILE A 80 11.45 20.50 12.84
CA ILE A 80 10.75 20.92 11.62
C ILE A 80 11.42 20.31 10.38
N LEU A 81 12.75 20.38 10.28
CA LEU A 81 13.44 19.78 9.14
C LEU A 81 13.25 18.26 9.08
N ASN A 82 13.33 17.57 10.21
CA ASN A 82 13.08 16.13 10.27
C ASN A 82 11.67 15.79 9.75
N PHE A 83 10.65 16.54 10.18
CA PHE A 83 9.28 16.37 9.70
C PHE A 83 9.16 16.57 8.17
N LEU A 84 9.79 17.60 7.62
CA LEU A 84 9.80 17.85 6.17
C LEU A 84 10.46 16.71 5.39
N VAL A 85 11.58 16.18 5.90
CA VAL A 85 12.31 15.07 5.26
C VAL A 85 11.48 13.78 5.32
N ILE A 86 10.87 13.46 6.46
CA ILE A 86 9.97 12.31 6.60
C ILE A 86 8.81 12.41 5.63
N ALA A 87 8.15 13.57 5.54
CA ALA A 87 7.07 13.81 4.60
C ALA A 87 7.52 13.60 3.15
N PHE A 88 8.72 14.07 2.79
CA PHE A 88 9.29 13.89 1.46
C PHE A 88 9.64 12.42 1.16
N CYS A 89 10.17 11.68 2.13
CA CYS A 89 10.44 10.25 1.99
C CYS A 89 9.14 9.44 1.80
N ILE A 90 8.09 9.72 2.58
CA ILE A 90 6.77 9.09 2.42
C ILE A 90 6.21 9.41 1.04
N PHE A 91 6.33 10.66 0.58
CA PHE A 91 5.91 11.05 -0.77
C PHE A 91 6.64 10.26 -1.86
N LEU A 92 7.97 10.12 -1.75
CA LEU A 92 8.75 9.32 -2.70
C LEU A 92 8.35 7.84 -2.68
N LEU A 93 8.10 7.27 -1.49
CA LEU A 93 7.63 5.89 -1.36
C LEU A 93 6.27 5.71 -2.02
N ILE A 94 5.28 6.55 -1.70
CA ILE A 94 3.95 6.47 -2.31
C ILE A 94 4.06 6.57 -3.84
N ARG A 95 4.85 7.53 -4.34
CA ARG A 95 5.09 7.69 -5.78
C ARG A 95 5.80 6.46 -6.40
N ALA A 96 6.73 5.84 -5.68
CA ALA A 96 7.40 4.62 -6.13
C ALA A 96 6.43 3.44 -6.16
N PHE A 97 5.57 3.29 -5.15
CA PHE A 97 4.51 2.28 -5.09
C PHE A 97 3.47 2.50 -6.18
N GLU A 98 3.03 3.73 -6.44
CA GLU A 98 2.12 4.04 -7.56
C GLU A 98 2.75 3.71 -8.91
N LYS A 99 4.05 4.03 -9.09
CA LYS A 99 4.80 3.69 -10.31
C LYS A 99 4.98 2.18 -10.47
N ALA A 100 5.24 1.45 -9.39
CA ALA A 100 5.36 0.00 -9.37
C ALA A 100 4.00 -0.68 -9.62
N LYS A 101 2.93 -0.22 -8.96
CA LYS A 101 1.56 -0.69 -9.15
C LYS A 101 1.09 -0.47 -10.58
N ARG A 102 1.39 0.69 -11.21
CA ARG A 102 1.14 0.92 -12.64
C ARG A 102 1.88 -0.06 -13.56
N ARG A 103 3.00 -0.62 -13.11
CA ARG A 103 3.74 -1.68 -13.83
C ARG A 103 3.07 -3.04 -13.66
N PHE A 104 2.66 -3.39 -12.45
CA PHE A 104 1.97 -4.66 -12.15
C PHE A 104 0.54 -4.71 -12.71
N VAL A 105 -0.22 -3.61 -12.67
CA VAL A 105 -1.57 -3.51 -13.25
C VAL A 105 -1.54 -3.59 -14.77
N ARG A 106 -0.52 -3.00 -15.44
CA ARG A 106 -0.35 -3.16 -16.90
C ARG A 106 -0.02 -4.61 -17.31
N SER A 107 0.73 -5.33 -16.47
CA SER A 107 0.98 -6.77 -16.64
C SER A 107 -0.25 -7.63 -16.28
N GLY A 108 -1.07 -7.16 -15.33
CA GLY A 108 -2.36 -7.74 -14.97
C GLY A 108 -3.40 -7.60 -16.09
N GLU A 109 -3.52 -6.42 -16.71
CA GLU A 109 -4.41 -6.18 -17.87
C GLU A 109 -4.03 -7.05 -19.07
N ALA A 110 -2.75 -7.37 -19.28
CA ALA A 110 -2.32 -8.32 -20.31
C ALA A 110 -2.66 -9.78 -19.98
N ALA A 111 -2.63 -10.15 -18.69
CA ALA A 111 -3.05 -11.47 -18.21
C ALA A 111 -4.59 -11.61 -18.16
N GLU A 112 -5.29 -10.52 -17.85
CA GLU A 112 -6.75 -10.42 -17.82
C GLU A 112 -7.32 -10.35 -19.24
N ALA A 113 -6.64 -9.68 -20.20
CA ALA A 113 -6.97 -9.77 -21.62
C ALA A 113 -6.71 -11.19 -22.20
N ALA A 114 -5.75 -11.93 -21.65
CA ALA A 114 -5.51 -13.33 -22.00
C ALA A 114 -6.54 -14.29 -21.36
N GLN A 115 -7.14 -13.92 -20.22
CA GLN A 115 -8.25 -14.64 -19.57
C GLN A 115 -9.63 -14.18 -20.09
N ALA A 116 -9.73 -12.99 -20.68
CA ALA A 116 -10.90 -12.46 -21.37
C ALA A 116 -10.99 -12.94 -22.82
N ALA A 117 -10.02 -13.72 -23.30
CA ALA A 117 -10.26 -14.61 -24.43
C ALA A 117 -11.40 -15.54 -24.02
N PRO A 118 -12.57 -15.50 -24.69
CA PRO A 118 -13.74 -16.24 -24.25
C PRO A 118 -13.38 -17.72 -24.10
N ASP A 119 -13.87 -18.34 -23.02
CA ASP A 119 -13.67 -19.76 -22.75
C ASP A 119 -13.88 -20.54 -24.06
N PRO A 120 -12.96 -21.44 -24.46
CA PRO A 120 -13.13 -22.26 -25.65
C PRO A 120 -14.52 -22.91 -25.75
N ALA A 121 -15.16 -23.21 -24.61
CA ALA A 121 -16.54 -23.68 -24.54
C ALA A 121 -17.56 -22.61 -24.96
N ALA A 122 -17.41 -21.35 -24.53
CA ALA A 122 -18.26 -20.23 -24.96
C ALA A 122 -18.10 -19.93 -26.46
N ILE A 123 -16.88 -20.02 -27.01
CA ILE A 123 -16.63 -19.86 -28.45
C ILE A 123 -17.26 -21.00 -29.25
N ALA A 124 -17.21 -22.22 -28.75
CA ALA A 124 -17.87 -23.37 -29.39
C ALA A 124 -19.40 -23.19 -29.41
N GLN A 125 -19.98 -22.70 -28.31
CA GLN A 125 -21.41 -22.40 -28.21
C GLN A 125 -21.86 -21.29 -29.15
N GLU A 126 -21.09 -20.19 -29.26
CA GLU A 126 -21.37 -19.11 -30.21
C GLU A 126 -21.36 -19.60 -31.66
N LYS A 127 -20.38 -20.45 -32.02
CA LYS A 127 -20.29 -21.05 -33.37
C LYS A 127 -21.42 -22.02 -33.66
N LEU A 128 -21.84 -22.83 -32.69
CA LEU A 128 -22.97 -23.74 -32.83
C LEU A 128 -24.28 -22.97 -33.02
N THR A 129 -24.49 -21.92 -32.23
CA THR A 129 -25.68 -21.05 -32.33
C THR A 129 -25.72 -20.37 -33.70
N GLY A 130 -24.61 -19.79 -34.16
CA GLY A 130 -24.54 -19.19 -35.50
C GLY A 130 -24.66 -20.21 -36.66
N ALA A 131 -24.24 -21.46 -36.45
CA ALA A 131 -24.45 -22.53 -37.44
C ALA A 131 -25.94 -22.94 -37.52
N LEU A 132 -26.64 -22.99 -36.38
CA LEU A 132 -28.07 -23.26 -36.33
C LEU A 132 -28.86 -22.15 -37.05
N ASP A 133 -28.54 -20.87 -36.83
CA ASP A 133 -29.19 -19.76 -37.52
C ASP A 133 -29.01 -19.82 -39.05
N ARG A 134 -27.82 -20.21 -39.51
CA ARG A 134 -27.55 -20.41 -40.96
C ARG A 134 -28.34 -21.57 -41.55
N LEU A 135 -28.48 -22.67 -40.81
CA LEU A 135 -29.27 -23.81 -41.24
C LEU A 135 -30.75 -23.45 -41.30
N THR A 136 -31.26 -22.74 -40.30
CA THR A 136 -32.64 -22.22 -40.27
C THR A 136 -32.91 -21.36 -41.51
N ASN A 137 -32.06 -20.37 -41.77
CA ASN A 137 -32.20 -19.50 -42.96
C ASN A 137 -32.14 -20.29 -44.28
N THR A 138 -31.34 -21.35 -44.34
CA THR A 138 -31.24 -22.20 -45.55
C THR A 138 -32.51 -23.03 -45.74
N ILE A 139 -33.09 -23.56 -44.67
CA ILE A 139 -34.34 -24.34 -44.74
C ILE A 139 -35.50 -23.42 -45.13
N GLU A 140 -35.60 -22.22 -44.55
CA GLU A 140 -36.61 -21.22 -44.92
C GLU A 140 -36.48 -20.82 -46.40
N SER A 141 -35.25 -20.58 -46.88
CA SER A 141 -34.99 -20.25 -48.30
C SER A 141 -35.32 -21.38 -49.29
N ARG A 142 -35.50 -22.62 -48.80
CA ARG A 142 -35.85 -23.80 -49.61
C ARG A 142 -37.33 -24.15 -49.54
N GLN A 143 -38.05 -23.66 -48.54
CA GLN A 143 -39.49 -23.86 -48.37
C GLN A 143 -40.35 -22.76 -49.02
N MET A 144 -39.74 -21.64 -49.43
CA MET A 144 -40.32 -20.69 -50.39
C MET A 144 -39.95 -21.06 -51.82
#